data_AF-E3FKZ5-F1
#
_entry.id   AF-E3FKZ5-F1
#
_cell.length_a   1.000
_cell.length_b   1.000
_cell.length_c   1.000
_cell.angle_alpha   90.00
_cell.angle_beta   90.00
_cell.angle_gamma   90.00
#
_symmetry.space_group_name_H-M   'P 1'
#
loop_
_entity.id
_entity.type
_entity.pdbx_description
1 polymer ?
#
loop_
_entity_poly.entity_id
_entity_poly.type
_entity_poly.pdbx_seq_one_letter_code
_entity_poly.pdbx_strand_id
1 'polypeptide(L)'
;MVEDFYKRLRWKDFRGAARHLIPERQEAFLKARRELQDERDLSITDYEILEVGMAPDGLRATVTSRIQWMRLPSVSEQTATTTSEFIYQGGVWLLERQLEGPFAGELP
;
A
#
# COMPACT_ATOMS: atom_id res chain seq x y z
N MET A 1 4.40 -8.37 6.81
CA MET A 1 3.31 -7.37 6.89
C MET A 1 3.48 -6.34 5.78
N VAL A 2 4.26 -5.28 5.96
CA VAL A 2 4.42 -4.24 4.93
C VAL A 2 5.21 -4.71 3.69
N GLU A 3 6.27 -5.50 3.87
CA GLU A 3 7.03 -6.04 2.73
C GLU A 3 6.22 -7.04 1.90
N ASP A 4 5.41 -7.88 2.55
CA ASP A 4 4.53 -8.83 1.85
C ASP A 4 3.42 -8.08 1.09
N PHE A 5 2.89 -6.99 1.66
CA PHE A 5 1.97 -6.09 0.96
C PHE A 5 2.62 -5.53 -0.32
N TYR A 6 3.79 -4.89 -0.23
CA TYR A 6 4.47 -4.35 -1.41
C TYR A 6 4.90 -5.42 -2.42
N LYS A 7 5.35 -6.59 -1.95
CA LYS A 7 5.68 -7.72 -2.81
C LYS A 7 4.47 -8.19 -3.62
N ARG A 8 3.29 -8.28 -2.99
CA ARG A 8 2.04 -8.65 -3.69
C ARG A 8 1.61 -7.60 -4.69
N LEU A 9 1.73 -6.31 -4.34
CA LEU A 9 1.46 -5.20 -5.27
C LEU A 9 2.36 -5.28 -6.50
N ARG A 10 3.66 -5.55 -6.30
CA ARG A 10 4.63 -5.76 -7.39
C ARG A 10 4.26 -6.94 -8.29
N TRP A 11 3.67 -7.99 -7.73
CA TRP A 11 3.17 -9.15 -8.47
C TRP A 11 1.73 -8.99 -8.97
N LYS A 12 1.14 -7.79 -8.82
CA LYS A 12 -0.25 -7.48 -9.18
C LYS A 12 -1.28 -8.38 -8.47
N ASP A 13 -0.89 -9.02 -7.37
CA ASP A 13 -1.79 -9.77 -6.50
C ASP A 13 -2.55 -8.82 -5.59
N PHE A 14 -3.42 -8.00 -6.18
CA PHE A 14 -4.21 -7.00 -5.44
C PHE A 14 -5.18 -7.66 -4.46
N ARG A 15 -5.67 -8.88 -4.76
CA ARG A 15 -6.52 -9.65 -3.86
C ARG A 15 -5.77 -10.10 -2.61
N GLY A 16 -4.54 -10.58 -2.76
CA GLY A 16 -3.68 -10.90 -1.62
C GLY A 16 -3.24 -9.65 -0.87
N ALA A 17 -2.91 -8.57 -1.57
CA ALA A 17 -2.53 -7.29 -0.96
C ALA A 17 -3.67 -6.73 -0.09
N ALA A 18 -4.92 -6.81 -0.56
CA ALA A 18 -6.11 -6.38 0.17
C ALA A 18 -6.25 -7.02 1.56
N ARG A 19 -5.73 -8.25 1.76
CA ARG A 19 -5.79 -8.94 3.06
C ARG A 19 -4.94 -8.29 4.14
N HIS A 20 -4.00 -7.43 3.77
CA HIS A 20 -3.20 -6.64 4.70
C HIS A 20 -3.88 -5.34 5.12
N LEU A 21 -5.02 -4.97 4.51
CA LEU A 21 -5.78 -3.78 4.88
C LEU A 21 -6.82 -4.13 5.94
N ILE A 22 -7.22 -3.12 6.71
CA ILE A 22 -8.40 -3.23 7.56
C ILE A 22 -9.63 -3.66 6.73
N PRO A 23 -10.52 -4.50 7.27
CA PRO A 23 -11.67 -5.05 6.52
C PRO A 23 -12.50 -4.00 5.79
N GLU A 24 -12.69 -2.83 6.41
CA GLU A 24 -13.48 -1.71 5.94
C GLU A 24 -12.94 -1.10 4.63
N ARG A 25 -11.65 -1.28 4.33
CA ARG A 25 -11.00 -0.70 3.14
C ARG A 25 -10.77 -1.70 2.00
N GLN A 26 -10.92 -3.00 2.26
CA GLN A 26 -10.57 -4.04 1.28
C GLN A 26 -11.40 -3.94 0.00
N GLU A 27 -12.71 -3.76 0.11
CA GLU A 27 -13.60 -3.68 -1.05
C GLU A 27 -13.34 -2.42 -1.89
N ALA A 28 -13.22 -1.27 -1.22
CA ALA A 28 -12.93 0.00 -1.87
C ALA A 28 -11.60 -0.04 -2.63
N PHE A 29 -10.56 -0.58 -2.00
CA PHE A 29 -9.26 -0.79 -2.62
C PHE A 29 -9.36 -1.64 -3.89
N LEU A 30 -10.00 -2.81 -3.81
CA LEU A 30 -10.18 -3.72 -4.94
C LEU A 30 -11.04 -3.13 -6.07
N LYS A 31 -12.08 -2.37 -5.71
CA LYS A 31 -12.92 -1.65 -6.68
C LYS A 31 -12.08 -0.64 -7.46
N ALA A 32 -11.30 0.19 -6.79
CA ALA A 32 -10.46 1.18 -7.45
C ALA A 32 -9.40 0.54 -8.37
N ARG A 33 -8.77 -0.57 -7.97
CA ARG A 33 -7.81 -1.27 -8.85
C ARG A 33 -8.45 -1.77 -10.14
N ARG A 34 -9.72 -2.17 -10.10
CA ARG A 34 -10.49 -2.57 -11.29
C ARG A 34 -10.84 -1.37 -12.17
N GLU A 35 -11.32 -0.28 -11.55
CA GLU A 35 -11.71 0.94 -12.26
C GLU A 35 -10.53 1.61 -12.97
N LEU A 36 -9.35 1.61 -12.33
CA LEU A 36 -8.10 2.14 -12.87
C LEU A 36 -7.33 1.14 -13.75
N GLN A 37 -7.86 -0.07 -13.94
CA GLN A 37 -7.25 -1.14 -14.75
C GLN A 37 -5.81 -1.48 -14.32
N ASP A 38 -5.53 -1.44 -13.02
CA ASP A 38 -4.19 -1.54 -12.44
C ASP A 38 -3.46 -2.84 -12.76
N GLU A 39 -4.20 -3.92 -13.01
CA GLU A 39 -3.63 -5.18 -13.47
C GLU A 39 -2.87 -5.01 -14.79
N ARG A 40 -3.36 -4.13 -15.67
CA ARG A 40 -2.67 -3.75 -16.91
C ARG A 40 -1.76 -2.56 -16.68
N ASP A 41 -2.27 -1.52 -16.03
CA ASP A 41 -1.73 -0.17 -16.15
C ASP A 41 -0.77 0.22 -15.03
N LEU A 42 -0.87 -0.37 -13.85
CA LEU A 42 0.03 -0.10 -12.73
C LEU A 42 1.16 -1.15 -12.69
N SER A 43 2.38 -0.67 -12.51
CA SER A 43 3.55 -1.50 -12.22
C SER A 43 4.37 -0.85 -11.11
N ILE A 44 4.49 -1.53 -9.97
CA ILE A 44 5.43 -1.14 -8.91
C ILE A 44 6.82 -1.65 -9.32
N THR A 45 7.76 -0.73 -9.55
CA THR A 45 9.11 -1.05 -10.03
C THR A 45 10.06 -1.35 -8.88
N ASP A 46 9.99 -0.54 -7.82
CA ASP A 46 10.79 -0.72 -6.62
C ASP A 46 10.13 -0.18 -5.34
N TYR A 47 10.60 -0.64 -4.19
CA TYR A 47 10.23 -0.08 -2.89
C TYR A 47 11.35 -0.26 -1.86
N GLU A 48 11.50 0.72 -0.98
CA GLU A 48 12.49 0.74 0.10
C GLU A 48 11.81 1.19 1.40
N ILE A 49 12.01 0.46 2.49
CA ILE A 49 11.57 0.90 3.82
C ILE A 49 12.63 1.81 4.39
N LEU A 50 12.23 3.04 4.71
CA LEU A 50 13.14 4.06 5.25
C LEU A 50 13.13 4.09 6.77
N GLU A 51 11.94 4.00 7.37
CA GLU A 51 11.76 4.14 8.81
C GLU A 51 10.54 3.35 9.29
N VAL A 52 10.64 2.83 10.50
CA VAL A 52 9.53 2.18 11.21
C VAL A 52 9.43 2.81 12.60
N GLY A 53 8.31 3.47 12.86
CA GLY A 53 7.94 3.99 14.17
C GLY A 53 6.84 3.15 14.80
N MET A 54 6.93 2.92 16.10
CA MET A 54 5.87 2.28 16.89
C MET A 54 5.30 3.29 17.87
N ALA A 55 3.98 3.35 17.98
CA ALA A 55 3.33 4.19 18.98
C ALA A 55 3.61 3.65 20.41
N PRO A 56 3.57 4.51 21.45
CA PRO A 56 3.85 4.09 22.82
C PRO A 56 2.89 3.01 23.36
N ASP A 57 1.69 2.92 22.80
CA ASP A 57 0.70 1.91 23.14
C ASP A 57 1.01 0.52 22.56
N GLY A 58 1.97 0.43 21.63
CA GLY A 58 2.32 -0.80 20.91
C GLY A 58 1.23 -1.32 19.97
N LEU A 59 0.14 -0.57 19.77
CA LEU A 59 -1.02 -0.95 18.97
C LEU A 59 -1.05 -0.24 17.62
N ARG A 60 -0.25 0.81 17.44
CA ARG A 60 -0.09 1.52 16.18
C ARG A 60 1.36 1.53 15.72
N ALA A 61 1.57 1.49 14.42
CA ALA A 61 2.88 1.62 13.81
C ALA A 61 2.79 2.50 12.56
N THR A 62 3.85 3.25 12.30
CA THR A 62 4.00 4.07 11.10
C THR A 62 5.21 3.56 10.34
N VAL A 63 5.04 3.26 9.05
CA VAL A 63 6.14 2.86 8.17
C VAL A 63 6.29 3.89 7.08
N THR A 64 7.47 4.49 7.00
CA THR A 64 7.85 5.39 5.91
C THR A 64 8.58 4.57 4.86
N SER A 65 8.14 4.64 3.61
CA SER A 65 8.75 3.91 2.49
C SER A 65 8.92 4.81 1.28
N ARG A 66 9.98 4.60 0.50
CA ARG A 66 10.07 5.14 -0.86
C ARG A 66 9.49 4.12 -1.83
N ILE A 67 8.55 4.53 -2.66
CA ILE A 67 7.94 3.65 -3.68
C ILE A 67 8.21 4.24 -5.06
N GLN A 68 8.58 3.38 -6.00
CA GLN A 68 8.70 3.70 -7.42
C GLN A 68 7.66 2.92 -8.22
N TRP A 69 6.95 3.61 -9.13
CA TRP A 69 5.94 2.97 -9.96
C TRP A 69 5.78 3.66 -11.31
N MET A 70 5.26 2.91 -12.27
CA MET A 70 4.80 3.42 -13.56
C MET A 70 3.30 3.20 -13.69
N ARG A 71 2.61 4.13 -14.34
CA ARG A 71 1.17 4.05 -14.59
C ARG A 71 0.84 4.48 -16.01
N LEU A 72 0.36 3.52 -16.82
CA LEU A 72 -0.06 3.81 -18.19
C LEU A 72 -1.25 4.80 -18.23
N PRO A 73 -1.36 5.62 -19.31
CA PRO A 73 -0.50 5.65 -20.49
C PRO A 73 0.82 6.41 -20.28
N SER A 74 1.10 6.93 -19.09
CA SER A 74 2.38 7.56 -18.80
C SER A 74 3.50 6.53 -18.77
N VAL A 75 4.58 6.80 -19.49
CA VAL A 75 5.81 6.00 -19.46
C VAL A 75 6.83 6.56 -18.44
N SER A 76 6.47 7.62 -17.72
CA SER A 76 7.34 8.20 -16.69
C SER A 76 7.23 7.39 -15.39
N GLU A 77 8.39 7.00 -14.86
CA GLU A 77 8.49 6.47 -13.50
C GLU A 77 8.22 7.59 -12.49
N GLN A 78 7.30 7.31 -11.57
CA GLN A 78 6.96 8.15 -10.44
C GLN A 78 7.67 7.62 -9.20
N THR A 79 8.04 8.53 -8.30
CA THR A 79 8.64 8.21 -7.01
C THR A 79 7.99 9.06 -5.95
N ALA A 80 7.61 8.45 -4.83
CA ALA A 80 7.11 9.16 -3.67
C ALA A 80 7.56 8.51 -2.36
N THR A 81 7.79 9.34 -1.35
CA THR A 81 7.87 8.90 0.03
C THR A 81 6.45 8.75 0.56
N THR A 82 6.10 7.54 0.95
CA THR A 82 4.78 7.10 1.38
C THR A 82 4.80 6.83 2.88
N THR A 83 3.78 7.30 3.59
CA THR A 83 3.59 7.02 5.02
C THR A 83 2.42 6.06 5.18
N SER A 84 2.70 4.86 5.67
CA SER A 84 1.72 3.81 5.93
C SER A 84 1.45 3.69 7.42
N GLU A 85 0.20 3.86 7.84
CA GLU A 85 -0.22 3.71 9.24
C GLU A 85 -0.90 2.34 9.43
N PHE A 86 -0.43 1.61 10.43
CA PHE A 86 -0.89 0.27 10.77
C PHE A 86 -1.51 0.25 12.16
N ILE A 87 -2.51 -0.62 12.32
CA ILE A 87 -3.12 -0.95 13.60
C ILE A 87 -2.97 -2.45 13.90
N TYR A 88 -2.66 -2.78 15.14
CA TYR A 88 -2.60 -4.17 15.61
C TYR A 88 -3.96 -4.60 16.12
N GLN A 89 -4.59 -5.55 15.42
CA GLN A 89 -5.91 -6.07 15.75
C GLN A 89 -5.95 -7.58 15.55
N GLY A 90 -6.53 -8.31 16.50
CA GLY A 90 -6.71 -9.76 16.36
C GLY A 90 -5.42 -10.56 16.15
N GLY A 91 -4.28 -10.06 16.66
CA GLY A 91 -2.99 -10.72 16.52
C GLY A 91 -2.22 -10.37 15.23
N VAL A 92 -2.76 -9.50 14.38
CA VAL A 92 -2.16 -9.13 13.09
C VAL A 92 -2.08 -7.61 12.93
N TRP A 93 -1.08 -7.14 12.17
CA TRP A 93 -1.02 -5.73 11.78
C TRP A 93 -1.73 -5.52 10.46
N LEU A 94 -2.62 -4.53 10.44
CA LEU A 94 -3.44 -4.17 9.30
C LEU A 94 -3.16 -2.72 8.91
N LEU A 95 -3.05 -2.46 7.61
CA LEU A 95 -2.90 -1.14 7.03
C LEU A 95 -4.23 -0.39 7.17
N GLU A 96 -4.22 0.63 8.02
CA GLU A 96 -5.35 1.52 8.26
C GLU A 96 -5.37 2.66 7.25
N ARG A 97 -4.19 3.16 6.87
CA ARG A 97 -4.04 4.37 6.05
C ARG A 97 -2.74 4.37 5.25
N GLN A 98 -2.75 4.98 4.07
CA GLN A 98 -1.54 5.25 3.31
C GLN A 98 -1.59 6.64 2.68
N LEU A 99 -0.67 7.51 3.11
CA LEU A 99 -0.48 8.84 2.56
C LEU A 99 0.54 8.79 1.44
N GLU A 100 0.25 9.49 0.34
CA GLU A 100 1.07 9.55 -0.87
C GLU A 100 1.24 8.19 -1.59
N GLY A 101 1.95 8.23 -2.72
CA GLY A 101 2.22 7.06 -3.53
C GLY A 101 1.03 6.62 -4.40
N PRO A 102 1.10 5.40 -4.97
CA PRO A 102 0.17 4.95 -6.02
C PRO A 102 -1.26 4.66 -5.56
N PHE A 103 -1.53 4.80 -4.25
CA PHE A 103 -2.81 4.47 -3.59
C PHE A 103 -3.35 5.60 -2.68
N ALA A 104 -2.76 6.79 -2.74
CA ALA A 104 -3.10 7.90 -1.83
C ALA A 104 -4.59 8.29 -1.87
N GLY A 105 -5.25 8.14 -3.03
CA GLY A 105 -6.67 8.49 -3.18
C GLY A 105 -7.62 7.45 -2.56
N GLU A 106 -7.17 6.21 -2.42
CA GLU A 106 -8.00 5.07 -2.03
C GLU A 106 -7.72 4.57 -0.61
N LEU A 107 -6.60 4.98 -0.04
CA LEU A 107 -6.23 4.75 1.36
C LEU A 107 -6.07 6.08 2.13
N PRO A 108 -7.05 7.00 2.08
CA PRO A 108 -6.95 8.32 2.70
C PRO A 108 -6.88 8.30 4.21
#